data_AF-A0A6L6XX83-F1
#
_entry.id   AF-A0A6L6XX83-F1
#
_cell.length_a   1.000
_cell.length_b   1.000
_cell.length_c   1.000
_cell.angle_alpha   90.00
_cell.angle_beta   90.00
_cell.angle_gamma   90.00
#
_symmetry.space_group_name_H-M   'P 1'
#
loop_
_entity.id
_entity.type
_entity.pdbx_description
1 polymer ?
#
loop_
_entity_poly.entity_id
_entity_poly.type
_entity_poly.pdbx_seq_one_letter_code
_entity_poly.pdbx_strand_id
1 'polypeptide(L)'
;MTGEDLMARSGARWCETHDRWECSAKKPDHHATAIRGLALCKNHAGRSLAVAKALGEANLAAWSTAAKPADAVALDPGTVVLDQLRVAVMRADLYGEMLRWQLEVEDEVGLVGTVYAAGRDGARVETGERARGLAQLEAAERDRVVRFAKTAHDMGIAERHVELEQERASLVTAAFRAALGVLELLPADRDLAVRTFLTSLGAGEVVAGEVDP
;
A
#
# COMPACT_ATOMS: atom_id res chain seq x y z
N MET A 1 17.25 -14.61 6.14
CA MET A 1 16.34 -15.24 5.14
C MET A 1 16.97 -15.04 3.78
N THR A 2 17.34 -16.10 3.08
CA THR A 2 17.92 -16.00 1.73
C THR A 2 16.82 -15.68 0.71
N GLY A 3 17.19 -15.20 -0.48
CA GLY A 3 16.22 -14.91 -1.55
C GLY A 3 15.42 -16.15 -1.99
N GLU A 4 15.97 -17.34 -1.81
CA GLU A 4 15.35 -18.63 -2.15
C GLU A 4 14.20 -19.01 -1.20
N ASP A 5 14.38 -18.85 0.11
CA ASP A 5 13.34 -19.13 1.12
C ASP A 5 12.09 -18.25 0.87
N LEU A 6 12.30 -17.01 0.41
CA LEU A 6 11.22 -16.09 0.08
C LEU A 6 10.41 -16.52 -1.15
N MET A 7 11.05 -17.11 -2.16
CA MET A 7 10.35 -17.58 -3.36
C MET A 7 9.65 -18.93 -3.13
N ALA A 8 10.21 -19.80 -2.30
CA ALA A 8 9.51 -20.99 -1.86
C ALA A 8 8.19 -20.63 -1.15
N ARG A 9 8.23 -19.64 -0.25
CA ARG A 9 7.06 -19.16 0.49
C ARG A 9 6.00 -18.50 -0.37
N SER A 10 6.38 -17.90 -1.51
CA SER A 10 5.40 -17.34 -2.43
C SER A 10 4.59 -18.40 -3.17
N GLY A 11 4.94 -19.69 -3.03
CA GLY A 11 4.34 -20.78 -3.78
C GLY A 11 4.87 -20.89 -5.22
N ALA A 12 5.98 -20.21 -5.54
CA ALA A 12 6.68 -20.45 -6.79
C ALA A 12 7.30 -21.86 -6.78
N ARG A 13 7.45 -22.46 -7.96
CA ARG A 13 8.03 -23.79 -8.12
C ARG A 13 9.50 -23.67 -8.51
N TRP A 14 10.39 -24.37 -7.82
CA TRP A 14 11.77 -24.52 -8.29
C TRP A 14 11.82 -25.43 -9.52
N CYS A 15 12.52 -25.00 -10.57
CA CYS A 15 12.75 -25.79 -11.77
C CYS A 15 14.23 -26.18 -11.86
N GLU A 16 14.54 -27.47 -11.73
CA GLU A 16 15.92 -27.95 -11.81
C GLU A 16 16.52 -27.79 -13.21
N THR A 17 15.71 -27.86 -14.26
CA THR A 17 16.19 -27.72 -15.65
C THR A 17 16.71 -26.32 -15.95
N HIS A 18 16.11 -25.30 -15.35
CA HIS A 18 16.46 -23.89 -15.61
C HIS A 18 17.13 -23.19 -14.43
N ASP A 19 17.35 -23.90 -13.32
CA ASP A 19 18.00 -23.40 -12.10
C ASP A 19 17.38 -22.08 -11.58
N ARG A 20 16.04 -22.02 -11.55
CA ARG A 20 15.31 -20.81 -11.14
C ARG A 20 13.92 -21.10 -10.58
N TRP A 21 13.35 -20.09 -9.92
CA TRP A 21 11.96 -20.07 -9.47
C TRP A 21 11.00 -19.71 -10.61
N GLU A 22 10.04 -20.59 -10.86
CA GLU A 22 9.07 -20.52 -11.94
C GLU A 22 7.63 -20.45 -11.43
N CYS A 23 6.75 -20.00 -12.31
CA CYS A 23 5.34 -19.85 -12.06
C CYS A 23 4.66 -21.20 -11.76
N SER A 24 3.78 -21.23 -10.76
CA SER A 24 3.06 -22.44 -10.33
C SER A 24 1.66 -22.59 -10.91
N ALA A 25 1.31 -21.79 -11.92
CA ALA A 25 0.03 -21.93 -12.63
C ALA A 25 -0.12 -23.34 -13.23
N LYS A 26 -1.33 -23.90 -13.19
CA LYS A 26 -1.65 -25.26 -13.68
C LYS A 26 -1.56 -25.37 -15.21
N LYS A 27 -0.34 -25.34 -15.76
CA LYS A 27 -0.01 -25.74 -17.12
C LYS A 27 1.24 -26.62 -17.10
N PRO A 28 1.21 -27.84 -17.67
CA PRO A 28 2.29 -28.82 -17.55
C PRO A 28 3.63 -28.32 -18.09
N ASP A 29 3.64 -27.49 -19.15
CA ASP A 29 4.85 -27.02 -19.82
C ASP A 29 5.19 -25.53 -19.56
N HIS A 30 4.64 -24.96 -18.48
CA HIS A 30 4.83 -23.54 -18.21
C HIS A 30 6.08 -23.26 -17.36
N HIS A 31 7.15 -22.82 -18.04
CA HIS A 31 8.47 -22.54 -17.43
C HIS A 31 8.80 -21.05 -17.30
N ALA A 32 7.81 -20.17 -17.17
CA ALA A 32 8.08 -18.74 -17.06
C ALA A 32 8.54 -18.36 -15.64
N THR A 33 9.54 -17.48 -15.55
CA THR A 33 10.04 -16.95 -14.29
C THR A 33 8.92 -16.34 -13.44
N ALA A 34 8.85 -16.75 -12.17
CA ALA A 34 7.91 -16.18 -11.22
C ALA A 34 8.30 -14.73 -10.90
N ILE A 35 7.30 -13.88 -10.69
CA ILE A 35 7.54 -12.52 -10.18
C ILE A 35 8.01 -12.65 -8.73
N ARG A 36 9.07 -11.94 -8.36
CA ARG A 36 9.65 -12.01 -7.01
C ARG A 36 8.58 -11.71 -5.95
N GLY A 37 8.41 -12.61 -4.98
CA GLY A 37 7.37 -12.48 -3.94
C GLY A 37 5.97 -12.98 -4.34
N LEU A 38 5.81 -13.55 -5.54
CA LEU A 38 4.57 -14.17 -6.03
C LEU A 38 4.83 -15.59 -6.57
N ALA A 39 3.74 -16.37 -6.66
CA ALA A 39 3.72 -17.69 -7.30
C ALA A 39 3.62 -17.63 -8.83
N LEU A 40 3.32 -16.46 -9.39
CA LEU A 40 2.83 -16.29 -10.75
C LEU A 40 3.81 -15.46 -11.60
N CYS A 41 3.85 -15.74 -12.92
CA CYS A 41 4.60 -14.93 -13.88
C CYS A 41 3.79 -13.74 -14.40
N LYS A 42 4.43 -12.88 -15.19
CA LYS A 42 3.79 -11.72 -15.85
C LYS A 42 2.54 -12.05 -16.67
N ASN A 43 2.45 -13.26 -17.22
CA ASN A 43 1.32 -13.68 -18.06
C ASN A 43 0.17 -14.31 -17.26
N HIS A 44 0.42 -14.72 -16.01
CA HIS A 44 -0.57 -15.40 -15.16
C HIS A 44 -0.95 -14.60 -13.92
N ALA A 45 -0.32 -13.45 -13.66
CA ALA A 45 -0.64 -12.61 -12.51
C ALA A 45 -2.05 -11.97 -12.56
N GLY A 46 -2.71 -12.01 -13.72
CA GLY A 46 -4.07 -11.47 -13.94
C GLY A 46 -4.16 -9.95 -13.82
N ARG A 47 -3.02 -9.26 -13.82
CA ARG A 47 -2.91 -7.81 -13.60
C ARG A 47 -1.66 -7.27 -14.28
N SER A 48 -1.52 -5.94 -14.33
CA SER A 48 -0.34 -5.31 -14.90
C SER A 48 0.95 -5.74 -14.17
N LEU A 49 2.07 -5.81 -14.90
CA LEU A 49 3.35 -6.23 -14.33
C LEU A 49 3.79 -5.32 -13.18
N ALA A 50 3.48 -4.02 -13.25
CA ALA A 50 3.79 -3.06 -12.20
C ALA A 50 3.07 -3.41 -10.88
N VAL A 51 1.76 -3.67 -10.95
CA VAL A 51 0.95 -4.06 -9.78
C VAL A 51 1.43 -5.40 -9.22
N ALA A 52 1.69 -6.37 -10.10
CA ALA A 52 2.19 -7.68 -9.68
C ALA A 52 3.55 -7.59 -8.96
N LYS A 53 4.47 -6.75 -9.44
CA LYS A 53 5.75 -6.49 -8.75
C LYS A 53 5.55 -5.82 -7.40
N ALA A 54 4.68 -4.82 -7.32
CA ALA A 54 4.40 -4.12 -6.07
C ALA A 54 3.79 -5.06 -5.01
N LEU A 55 2.89 -5.97 -5.42
CA LEU A 55 2.36 -7.00 -4.54
C LEU A 55 3.41 -8.00 -4.09
N GLY A 56 4.30 -8.38 -5.01
CA GLY A 56 5.47 -9.19 -4.69
C GLY A 56 6.34 -8.52 -3.62
N GLU A 57 6.68 -7.24 -3.81
CA GLU A 57 7.45 -6.44 -2.84
C GLU A 57 6.72 -6.32 -1.49
N ALA A 58 5.42 -6.06 -1.49
CA ALA A 58 4.58 -6.01 -0.30
C ALA A 58 4.59 -7.34 0.48
N ASN A 59 4.44 -8.47 -0.23
CA ASN A 59 4.53 -9.81 0.37
C ASN A 59 5.91 -10.07 0.98
N LEU A 60 6.98 -9.69 0.27
CA LEU A 60 8.35 -9.86 0.77
C LEU A 60 8.60 -9.02 2.03
N ALA A 61 8.15 -7.76 2.04
CA ALA A 61 8.25 -6.87 3.19
C ALA A 61 7.51 -7.47 4.39
N ALA A 62 6.28 -7.91 4.19
CA ALA A 62 5.48 -8.63 5.17
C ALA A 62 6.18 -9.89 5.73
N TRP A 63 6.85 -10.68 4.89
CA TRP A 63 7.55 -11.90 5.35
C TRP A 63 8.89 -11.61 6.04
N SER A 64 9.49 -10.46 5.76
CA SER A 64 10.77 -10.05 6.36
C SER A 64 10.64 -9.63 7.83
N THR A 65 9.44 -9.21 8.26
CA THR A 65 9.14 -8.89 9.65
C THR A 65 8.65 -10.13 10.42
N ALA A 66 9.61 -11.00 10.77
CA ALA A 66 9.54 -12.09 11.76
C ALA A 66 8.53 -13.25 11.57
N ALA A 67 8.91 -14.39 12.16
CA ALA A 67 8.27 -15.70 12.13
C ALA A 67 6.73 -15.65 12.23
N LYS A 68 6.03 -16.34 11.33
CA LYS A 68 4.63 -16.69 11.58
C LYS A 68 4.57 -17.77 12.67
N PRO A 69 4.00 -17.52 13.86
CA PRO A 69 3.31 -18.58 14.57
C PRO A 69 2.18 -19.12 13.68
N ALA A 70 1.80 -20.38 13.88
CA ALA A 70 0.79 -21.08 13.07
C ALA A 70 -0.56 -20.33 12.95
N ASP A 71 -0.84 -19.42 13.87
CA ASP A 71 -2.11 -18.70 14.00
C ASP A 71 -2.08 -17.30 13.36
N ALA A 72 -1.01 -16.92 12.67
CA ALA A 72 -0.93 -15.59 12.08
C ALA A 72 -1.93 -15.43 10.93
N VAL A 73 -2.81 -14.44 11.07
CA VAL A 73 -3.83 -14.05 10.07
C VAL A 73 -3.18 -13.90 8.69
N ALA A 74 -3.89 -14.35 7.64
CA ALA A 74 -3.47 -14.09 6.27
C ALA A 74 -3.44 -12.58 6.02
N LEU A 75 -2.33 -12.06 5.49
CA LEU A 75 -2.23 -10.64 5.19
C LEU A 75 -3.06 -10.32 3.97
N ASP A 76 -3.97 -9.36 4.09
CA ASP A 76 -4.69 -8.79 2.95
C ASP A 76 -3.74 -7.86 2.17
N PRO A 77 -3.48 -8.12 0.88
CA PRO A 77 -2.56 -7.30 0.11
C PRO A 77 -2.96 -5.83 0.01
N GLY A 78 -4.27 -5.52 0.03
CA GLY A 78 -4.76 -4.13 0.02
C GLY A 78 -4.33 -3.38 1.28
N THR A 79 -4.53 -4.00 2.43
CA THR A 79 -4.09 -3.48 3.74
C THR A 79 -2.58 -3.28 3.78
N VAL A 80 -1.79 -4.26 3.29
CA VAL A 80 -0.32 -4.12 3.26
C VAL A 80 0.12 -2.95 2.38
N VAL A 81 -0.46 -2.78 1.18
CA VAL A 81 -0.12 -1.66 0.30
C VAL A 81 -0.45 -0.32 0.94
N LEU A 82 -1.60 -0.20 1.62
CA LEU A 82 -1.96 1.03 2.33
C LEU A 82 -1.02 1.33 3.49
N ASP A 83 -0.64 0.33 4.28
CA ASP A 83 0.30 0.52 5.39
C ASP A 83 1.69 0.88 4.90
N GLN A 84 2.17 0.27 3.81
CA GLN A 84 3.43 0.67 3.17
C GLN A 84 3.37 2.07 2.59
N LEU A 85 2.24 2.47 2.00
CA LEU A 85 2.02 3.85 1.54
C LEU A 85 2.14 4.85 2.71
N ARG A 86 1.47 4.58 3.84
CA ARG A 86 1.54 5.43 5.04
C ARG A 86 2.97 5.57 5.55
N VAL A 87 3.70 4.45 5.65
CA VAL A 87 5.11 4.45 6.08
C VAL A 87 5.99 5.23 5.11
N ALA A 88 5.79 5.06 3.80
CA ALA A 88 6.54 5.78 2.78
C ALA A 88 6.29 7.30 2.85
N VAL A 89 5.04 7.72 3.07
CA VAL A 89 4.69 9.15 3.25
C VAL A 89 5.39 9.72 4.48
N MET A 90 5.28 9.06 5.64
CA MET A 90 5.95 9.52 6.86
C MET A 90 7.47 9.65 6.70
N ARG A 91 8.10 8.71 5.98
CA ARG A 91 9.55 8.75 5.72
C ARG A 91 9.92 9.83 4.71
N ALA A 92 9.14 10.02 3.66
CA ALA A 92 9.35 11.08 2.68
C ALA A 92 9.26 12.46 3.35
N ASP A 93 8.28 12.68 4.22
CA ASP A 93 8.13 13.93 4.98
C ASP A 93 9.33 14.16 5.90
N LEU A 94 9.71 13.16 6.70
CA LEU A 94 10.87 13.23 7.58
C LEU A 94 12.16 13.55 6.82
N TYR A 95 12.45 12.81 5.73
CA TYR A 95 13.65 13.04 4.94
C TYR A 95 13.62 14.40 4.22
N GLY A 96 12.44 14.86 3.80
CA GLY A 96 12.26 16.20 3.23
C GLY A 96 12.56 17.30 4.25
N GLU A 97 12.14 17.15 5.50
CA GLU A 97 12.46 18.09 6.58
C GLU A 97 13.96 18.09 6.90
N MET A 98 14.56 16.92 7.06
CA MET A 98 16.00 16.80 7.29
C MET A 98 16.80 17.43 6.14
N LEU A 99 16.37 17.23 4.89
CA LEU A 99 17.05 17.79 3.72
C LEU A 99 16.91 19.32 3.68
N ARG A 100 15.75 19.85 4.05
CA ARG A 100 15.53 21.30 4.20
C ARG A 100 16.49 21.89 5.24
N TRP A 101 16.61 21.26 6.41
CA TRP A 101 17.52 21.71 7.45
C TRP A 101 18.98 21.63 7.00
N GLN A 102 19.35 20.57 6.28
CA GLN A 102 20.70 20.44 5.74
C GLN A 102 21.01 21.55 4.73
N LEU A 103 20.06 21.90 3.87
CA LEU A 103 20.18 23.02 2.94
C LEU A 103 20.33 24.37 3.65
N GLU A 104 19.59 24.59 4.73
CA GLU A 104 19.71 25.82 5.52
C GLU A 104 21.10 25.98 6.16
N VAL A 105 21.77 24.88 6.50
CA VAL A 105 23.07 24.88 7.19
C VAL A 105 24.26 24.78 6.24
N GLU A 106 24.18 23.91 5.22
CA GLU A 106 25.28 23.54 4.33
C GLU A 106 25.12 24.09 2.90
N ASP A 107 24.00 24.75 2.59
CA ASP A 107 23.64 25.21 1.25
C ASP A 107 23.71 24.06 0.21
N GLU A 108 23.95 24.36 -1.06
CA GLU A 108 24.08 23.37 -2.15
C GLU A 108 25.12 22.27 -1.87
N VAL A 109 26.14 22.54 -1.03
CA VAL A 109 27.18 21.56 -0.64
C VAL A 109 26.60 20.44 0.24
N GLY A 110 25.44 20.67 0.85
CA GLY A 110 24.67 19.65 1.56
C GLY A 110 23.99 18.65 0.62
N LEU A 111 23.71 19.03 -0.62
CA LEU A 111 23.02 18.16 -1.58
C LEU A 111 23.98 17.26 -2.34
N VAL A 112 25.19 17.75 -2.63
CA VAL A 112 26.16 17.09 -3.51
C VAL A 112 27.48 16.89 -2.77
N GLY A 113 28.05 15.70 -2.89
CA GLY A 113 29.34 15.34 -2.30
C GLY A 113 30.32 14.84 -3.35
N THR A 114 31.60 15.03 -3.08
CA THR A 114 32.69 14.51 -3.94
C THR A 114 32.87 13.01 -3.75
N VAL A 115 32.98 12.31 -4.88
CA VAL A 115 33.27 10.87 -4.95
C VAL A 115 34.75 10.70 -5.24
N TYR A 116 35.36 9.72 -4.59
CA TYR A 116 36.79 9.46 -4.71
C TYR A 116 37.05 8.02 -5.15
N ALA A 117 38.13 7.83 -5.91
CA ALA A 117 38.68 6.53 -6.23
C ALA A 117 40.13 6.42 -5.75
N ALA A 118 40.62 5.18 -5.65
CA ALA A 118 42.03 4.91 -5.45
C ALA A 118 42.79 5.17 -6.76
N GLY A 119 43.70 6.13 -6.73
CA GLY A 119 44.67 6.37 -7.80
C GLY A 119 45.70 5.26 -7.88
N ARG A 120 46.47 5.25 -8.97
CA ARG A 120 47.49 4.22 -9.24
C ARG A 120 48.52 4.07 -8.12
N ASP A 121 48.80 5.15 -7.40
CA ASP A 121 49.77 5.20 -6.30
C ASP A 121 49.11 4.99 -4.92
N GLY A 122 47.84 4.56 -4.89
CA GLY A 122 47.04 4.43 -3.66
C GLY A 122 46.51 5.75 -3.11
N ALA A 123 46.86 6.90 -3.72
CA ALA A 123 46.34 8.20 -3.35
C ALA A 123 44.84 8.31 -3.63
N ARG A 124 44.11 9.02 -2.77
CA ARG A 124 42.67 9.28 -2.95
C ARG A 124 42.50 10.41 -3.96
N VAL A 125 41.97 10.11 -5.14
CA VAL A 125 41.75 11.07 -6.23
C VAL A 125 40.27 11.38 -6.33
N GLU A 126 39.92 12.65 -6.39
CA GLU A 126 38.56 13.08 -6.67
C GLU A 126 38.17 12.69 -8.09
N THR A 127 37.05 11.99 -8.23
CA THR A 127 36.57 11.41 -9.50
C THR A 127 35.26 12.00 -10.00
N GLY A 128 34.62 12.86 -9.20
CA GLY A 128 33.40 13.55 -9.59
C GLY A 128 32.48 13.83 -8.40
N GLU A 129 31.23 14.11 -8.72
CA GLU A 129 30.19 14.50 -7.77
C GLU A 129 29.03 13.50 -7.75
N ARG A 130 28.38 13.38 -6.60
CA ARG A 130 27.16 12.57 -6.43
C ARG A 130 26.25 13.21 -5.40
N ALA A 131 24.94 13.10 -5.62
CA ALA A 131 23.95 13.42 -4.60
C ALA A 131 24.28 12.74 -3.27
N ARG A 132 24.17 13.46 -2.14
CA ARG A 132 24.41 12.87 -0.83
C ARG A 132 23.33 11.85 -0.46
N GLY A 133 23.65 11.01 0.52
CA GLY A 133 22.77 9.91 0.93
C GLY A 133 21.37 10.37 1.30
N LEU A 134 21.23 11.49 2.00
CA LEU A 134 19.92 12.02 2.41
C LEU A 134 19.05 12.42 1.21
N ALA A 135 19.62 13.16 0.25
CA ALA A 135 18.91 13.53 -0.98
C ALA A 135 18.48 12.30 -1.79
N GLN A 136 19.33 11.25 -1.86
CA GLN A 136 18.97 9.99 -2.51
C GLN A 136 17.84 9.25 -1.78
N LEU A 137 17.85 9.23 -0.44
CA LEU A 137 16.81 8.59 0.36
C LEU A 137 15.46 9.30 0.24
N GLU A 138 15.47 10.63 0.27
CA GLU A 138 14.28 11.47 0.09
C GLU A 138 13.62 11.18 -1.25
N ALA A 139 14.39 11.25 -2.34
CA ALA A 139 13.90 10.96 -3.69
C ALA A 139 13.35 9.53 -3.80
N ALA A 140 14.06 8.54 -3.23
CA ALA A 140 13.64 7.14 -3.26
C ALA A 140 12.31 6.91 -2.52
N GLU A 141 12.06 7.60 -1.40
CA GLU A 141 10.79 7.49 -0.68
C GLU A 141 9.66 8.22 -1.39
N ARG A 142 9.88 9.39 -2.02
CA ARG A 142 8.86 10.01 -2.90
C ARG A 142 8.45 9.09 -4.04
N ASP A 143 9.41 8.43 -4.69
CA ASP A 143 9.14 7.46 -5.74
C ASP A 143 8.36 6.24 -5.23
N ARG A 144 8.58 5.83 -3.97
CA ARG A 144 7.81 4.75 -3.34
C ARG A 144 6.38 5.20 -3.06
N VAL A 145 6.17 6.42 -2.56
CA VAL A 145 4.83 6.99 -2.33
C VAL A 145 4.02 6.95 -3.61
N VAL A 146 4.56 7.45 -4.73
CA VAL A 146 3.86 7.46 -6.02
C VAL A 146 3.56 6.02 -6.49
N ARG A 147 4.51 5.09 -6.35
CA ARG A 147 4.30 3.69 -6.74
C ARG A 147 3.24 2.99 -5.90
N PHE A 148 3.22 3.16 -4.58
CA PHE A 148 2.21 2.55 -3.72
C PHE A 148 0.84 3.20 -3.92
N ALA A 149 0.78 4.52 -4.12
CA ALA A 149 -0.46 5.22 -4.45
C ALA A 149 -1.06 4.70 -5.77
N LYS A 150 -0.23 4.58 -6.82
CA LYS A 150 -0.66 3.97 -8.09
C LYS A 150 -1.11 2.53 -7.89
N THR A 151 -0.38 1.74 -7.11
CA THR A 151 -0.74 0.34 -6.84
C THR A 151 -2.08 0.25 -6.12
N ALA A 152 -2.33 1.11 -5.12
CA ALA A 152 -3.61 1.18 -4.42
C ALA A 152 -4.77 1.55 -5.35
N HIS A 153 -4.55 2.51 -6.25
CA HIS A 153 -5.52 2.88 -7.29
C HIS A 153 -5.78 1.72 -8.27
N ASP A 154 -4.73 1.11 -8.82
CA ASP A 154 -4.86 -0.03 -9.74
C ASP A 154 -5.53 -1.25 -9.08
N MET A 155 -5.46 -1.36 -7.74
CA MET A 155 -6.12 -2.39 -6.96
C MET A 155 -7.60 -2.09 -6.67
N GLY A 156 -8.10 -0.91 -7.07
CA GLY A 156 -9.47 -0.49 -6.82
C GLY A 156 -9.77 -0.22 -5.35
N ILE A 157 -8.75 0.10 -4.54
CA ILE A 157 -8.92 0.23 -3.08
C ILE A 157 -9.81 1.41 -2.73
N ALA A 158 -9.70 2.53 -3.45
CA ALA A 158 -10.50 3.72 -3.20
C ALA A 158 -11.99 3.44 -3.52
N GLU A 159 -12.25 2.81 -4.66
CA GLU A 159 -13.57 2.40 -5.10
C GLU A 159 -14.17 1.41 -4.11
N ARG A 160 -13.42 0.39 -3.71
CA ARG A 160 -13.86 -0.61 -2.75
C ARG A 160 -14.12 -0.02 -1.36
N HIS A 161 -13.38 1.00 -0.94
CA HIS A 161 -13.65 1.70 0.31
C HIS A 161 -14.97 2.45 0.23
N VAL A 162 -15.22 3.17 -0.87
CA VAL A 162 -16.51 3.86 -1.10
C VAL A 162 -17.66 2.85 -1.15
N GLU A 163 -17.51 1.74 -1.87
CA GLU A 163 -18.51 0.66 -1.93
C GLU A 163 -18.82 0.10 -0.53
N LEU A 164 -17.80 -0.22 0.26
CA LEU A 164 -17.97 -0.73 1.62
C LEU A 164 -18.63 0.29 2.55
N GLU A 165 -18.28 1.57 2.44
CA GLU A 165 -18.93 2.61 3.23
C GLU A 165 -20.38 2.85 2.79
N GLN A 166 -20.69 2.72 1.50
CA GLN A 166 -22.07 2.75 1.00
C GLN A 166 -22.87 1.54 1.48
N GLU A 167 -22.30 0.33 1.46
CA GLU A 167 -22.92 -0.88 2.01
C GLU A 167 -23.20 -0.73 3.51
N ARG A 168 -22.23 -0.20 4.27
CA ARG A 168 -22.39 0.11 5.71
C ARG A 168 -23.49 1.13 5.94
N ALA A 169 -23.50 2.22 5.18
CA ALA A 169 -24.55 3.25 5.28
C ALA A 169 -25.94 2.67 4.98
N SER A 170 -26.05 1.80 3.97
CA SER A 170 -27.29 1.10 3.62
C SER A 170 -27.74 0.15 4.73
N LEU A 171 -26.81 -0.64 5.30
CA LEU A 171 -27.08 -1.54 6.42
C LEU A 171 -27.57 -0.78 7.66
N VAL A 172 -26.87 0.29 8.05
CA VAL A 172 -27.24 1.13 9.20
C VAL A 172 -28.61 1.78 8.97
N THR A 173 -28.86 2.28 7.76
CA THR A 173 -30.17 2.85 7.39
C THR A 173 -31.28 1.81 7.47
N ALA A 174 -31.06 0.60 6.95
CA ALA A 174 -32.03 -0.49 7.00
C ALA A 174 -32.31 -0.94 8.44
N ALA A 175 -31.27 -1.09 9.26
CA ALA A 175 -31.40 -1.44 10.67
C ALA A 175 -32.15 -0.37 11.47
N PHE A 176 -31.85 0.91 11.22
CA PHE A 176 -32.55 2.03 11.85
C PHE A 176 -34.03 2.09 11.45
N ARG A 177 -34.35 1.93 10.16
CA ARG A 177 -35.75 1.85 9.69
C ARG A 177 -36.49 0.66 10.28
N ALA A 178 -35.85 -0.50 10.38
CA ALA A 178 -36.42 -1.68 11.01
C ALA A 178 -36.71 -1.43 12.50
N ALA A 179 -35.77 -0.81 13.23
CA ALA A 179 -35.97 -0.42 14.62
C ALA A 179 -37.15 0.54 14.79
N LEU A 180 -37.27 1.56 13.93
CA LEU A 180 -38.42 2.47 13.91
C LEU A 180 -39.74 1.78 13.52
N GLY A 181 -39.69 0.66 12.80
CA GLY A 181 -40.88 -0.13 12.45
C GLY A 181 -41.38 -1.00 13.61
N VAL A 182 -40.49 -1.43 14.51
CA VAL A 182 -40.82 -2.19 15.71
C VAL A 182 -41.28 -1.28 16.85
N LEU A 183 -40.71 -0.09 16.94
CA LEU A 183 -41.15 0.91 17.91
C LEU A 183 -42.49 1.49 17.43
N GLU A 184 -43.57 1.23 18.16
CA GLU A 184 -44.90 1.84 17.95
C GLU A 184 -44.89 3.32 18.35
N LEU A 185 -44.05 4.13 17.69
CA LEU A 185 -43.97 5.56 17.92
C LEU A 185 -45.14 6.26 17.25
N LEU A 186 -45.67 7.28 17.93
CA LEU A 186 -46.53 8.25 17.28
C LEU A 186 -45.74 8.95 16.16
N PRO A 187 -46.42 9.41 15.08
CA PRO A 187 -45.74 10.04 13.94
C PRO A 187 -44.79 11.19 14.32
N ALA A 188 -45.19 12.03 15.28
CA ALA A 188 -44.38 13.15 15.76
C ALA A 188 -43.09 12.71 16.47
N ASP A 189 -43.13 11.60 17.22
CA ASP A 189 -41.97 11.06 17.94
C ASP A 189 -41.02 10.35 16.99
N ARG A 190 -41.54 9.72 15.94
CA ARG A 190 -40.74 9.13 14.86
C ARG A 190 -39.94 10.21 14.11
N ASP A 191 -40.58 11.30 13.73
CA ASP A 191 -39.92 12.42 13.04
C ASP A 191 -38.88 13.12 13.93
N LEU A 192 -39.15 13.22 15.23
CA LEU A 192 -38.16 13.71 16.18
C LEU A 192 -36.96 12.76 16.27
N ALA A 193 -37.18 11.45 16.40
CA ALA A 193 -36.12 10.45 16.47
C ALA A 193 -35.23 10.43 15.21
N VAL A 194 -35.82 10.53 14.02
CA VAL A 194 -35.08 10.63 12.75
C VAL A 194 -34.23 11.89 12.71
N ARG A 195 -34.80 13.06 13.05
CA ARG A 195 -34.04 14.33 13.06
C ARG A 195 -32.90 14.32 14.06
N THR A 196 -33.13 13.85 15.28
CA THR A 196 -32.08 13.74 16.31
C THR A 196 -30.95 12.81 15.87
N PHE A 197 -31.28 11.70 15.21
CA PHE A 197 -30.29 10.76 14.67
C PHE A 197 -29.47 11.38 13.52
N LEU A 198 -30.10 12.08 12.58
CA LEU A 198 -29.39 12.72 11.48
C LEU A 198 -28.49 13.86 11.97
N THR A 199 -28.95 14.65 12.94
CA THR A 199 -28.14 15.69 13.58
C THR A 199 -26.94 15.11 14.33
N SER A 200 -27.09 13.97 15.01
CA SER A 200 -25.97 13.35 15.75
C SER A 200 -24.91 12.72 14.83
N LEU A 201 -25.28 12.37 13.60
CA LEU A 201 -24.34 11.92 12.55
C LEU A 201 -23.58 13.07 11.87
N GLY A 202 -23.84 14.33 12.24
CA GLY A 202 -23.18 15.49 11.64
C GLY A 202 -23.72 15.86 10.25
N ALA A 203 -24.85 15.28 9.82
CA ALA A 203 -25.60 15.80 8.70
C ALA A 203 -26.26 17.11 9.14
N GLY A 204 -25.69 18.24 8.73
CA GLY A 204 -26.28 19.55 8.96
C GLY A 204 -27.74 19.61 8.48
N GLU A 205 -28.53 20.46 9.14
CA GLU A 205 -29.95 20.75 8.95
C GLU A 205 -30.59 20.12 7.70
N VAL A 206 -31.21 18.96 7.87
CA VAL A 206 -31.92 18.25 6.79
C VAL A 206 -33.16 19.06 6.44
N VAL A 207 -33.13 19.70 5.27
CA VAL A 207 -34.28 20.40 4.70
C VAL A 207 -35.38 19.37 4.44
N ALA A 208 -36.54 19.58 5.06
CA ALA A 208 -37.73 18.76 4.87
C ALA A 208 -38.12 18.74 3.39
N GLY A 209 -37.86 17.61 2.72
CA GLY A 209 -38.40 17.28 1.40
C GLY A 209 -39.29 16.06 1.55
N GLU A 210 -40.55 16.21 1.11
CA GLU A 210 -41.65 15.25 1.20
C GLU A 210 -41.22 13.80 0.98
N VAL A 211 -41.54 12.95 1.96
CA VAL A 211 -41.64 11.51 1.75
C VAL A 211 -43.12 11.25 1.44
N ASP A 212 -43.44 11.11 0.16
CA ASP A 212 -44.75 10.63 -0.29
C ASP A 212 -44.92 9.13 0.10
N PRO A 213 -46.16 8.67 0.37
CA PRO A 213 -46.43 7.41 1.07
C PRO A 213 -46.08 6.12 0.30
#